data_AF-A0A2V6L7L8-F1
#
_entry.id   AF-A0A2V6L7L8-F1
#
_cell.length_a   1.000
_cell.length_b   1.000
_cell.length_c   1.000
_cell.angle_alpha   90.00
_cell.angle_beta   90.00
_cell.angle_gamma   90.00
#
_symmetry.space_group_name_H-M   'P 1'
#
loop_
_entity.id
_entity.type
_entity.pdbx_description
1 polymer ?
#
loop_
_entity_poly.entity_id
_entity_poly.type
_entity_poly.pdbx_seq_one_letter_code
_entity_poly.pdbx_strand_id
1 'polypeptide(L)'
;MTNRTNFLIALAPYFFPLYSVLVIAAYGIGSLFFNVAPYGQLLYATLGITWAFHLTFTCWMIPKNQTDLSDHGTFFSLVFIYVMNLVLLSALLVIASPQITFASFGADLVENLRSFSEWVGSLMNRFTRGHGVPVNLPNQ
;
A
#
# COMPACT_ATOMS: atom_id res chain seq x y z
N MET A 1 -21.93 19.26 -19.96
CA MET A 1 -20.66 19.60 -19.27
C MET A 1 -19.89 18.30 -19.11
N THR A 2 -18.84 18.09 -19.90
CA THR A 2 -18.11 16.82 -19.91
C THR A 2 -16.76 17.04 -19.25
N ASN A 3 -16.71 16.93 -17.92
CA ASN A 3 -15.46 16.72 -17.22
C ASN A 3 -15.69 15.62 -16.19
N ARG A 4 -15.71 14.38 -16.68
CA ARG A 4 -15.54 13.20 -15.84
C ARG A 4 -14.04 13.14 -15.55
N THR A 5 -13.61 13.76 -14.46
CA THR A 5 -12.31 13.45 -13.88
C THR A 5 -12.26 11.94 -13.62
N ASN A 6 -11.21 11.28 -14.12
CA ASN A 6 -10.97 9.87 -13.85
C ASN A 6 -10.47 9.74 -12.41
N PHE A 7 -10.94 8.74 -11.65
CA PHE A 7 -10.49 8.52 -10.27
C PHE A 7 -8.97 8.38 -10.16
N LEU A 8 -8.28 7.88 -11.18
CA LEU A 8 -6.82 7.82 -11.23
C LEU A 8 -6.18 9.22 -11.17
N ILE A 9 -6.78 10.20 -11.86
CA ILE A 9 -6.30 11.58 -11.86
C ILE A 9 -6.67 12.25 -10.53
N ALA A 10 -7.89 12.03 -10.05
CA ALA A 10 -8.36 12.60 -8.78
C ALA A 10 -7.53 12.10 -7.58
N LEU A 11 -7.21 10.80 -7.56
CA LEU A 11 -6.49 10.18 -6.45
C LEU A 11 -4.97 10.22 -6.60
N ALA A 12 -4.43 10.66 -7.76
CA ALA A 12 -2.98 10.73 -8.01
C ALA A 12 -2.18 11.41 -6.88
N PRO A 13 -2.61 12.54 -6.30
CA PRO A 13 -1.85 13.19 -5.22
C PRO A 13 -1.65 12.32 -3.98
N TYR A 14 -2.52 11.33 -3.76
CA TYR A 14 -2.54 10.48 -2.56
C TYR A 14 -1.73 9.20 -2.71
N PHE A 15 -1.53 8.70 -3.93
CA PHE A 15 -0.78 7.46 -4.16
C PHE A 15 0.49 7.62 -4.98
N PHE A 16 0.66 8.74 -5.71
CA PHE A 16 1.82 8.95 -6.57
C PHE A 16 2.91 9.73 -5.80
N PRO A 17 4.02 9.09 -5.38
CA PRO A 17 5.09 9.73 -4.62
C PRO A 17 5.98 10.56 -5.56
N LEU A 18 5.47 11.70 -6.03
CA LEU A 18 6.11 12.54 -7.06
C LEU A 18 7.59 12.79 -6.77
N TYR A 19 7.93 13.17 -5.53
CA TYR A 19 9.31 13.46 -5.14
C TYR A 19 10.23 12.24 -5.22
N SER A 20 9.75 11.04 -4.87
CA SER A 20 10.54 9.81 -5.02
C SER A 20 10.78 9.47 -6.49
N VAL A 21 9.77 9.68 -7.34
CA VAL A 21 9.92 9.51 -8.80
C VAL A 21 10.95 10.49 -9.37
N LEU A 22 10.91 11.75 -8.96
CA LEU A 22 11.89 12.75 -9.38
C LEU A 22 13.32 12.40 -8.91
N VAL A 23 13.48 11.89 -7.68
CA VAL A 23 14.77 11.43 -7.17
C VAL A 23 15.33 10.27 -7.99
N ILE A 24 14.50 9.27 -8.31
CA ILE A 24 14.90 8.13 -9.16
C ILE A 24 15.27 8.61 -10.57
N ALA A 25 14.45 9.50 -11.15
CA ALA A 25 14.71 10.05 -12.48
C ALA A 25 16.02 10.85 -12.51
N ALA A 26 16.26 11.71 -11.52
CA ALA A 26 17.50 12.48 -11.40
C ALA A 26 18.73 11.57 -11.25
N TYR A 27 18.64 10.53 -10.40
CA TYR A 27 19.70 9.55 -10.23
C TYR A 27 19.96 8.76 -11.52
N GLY A 28 18.90 8.33 -12.21
CA GLY A 28 18.99 7.61 -13.48
C GLY A 28 19.53 8.45 -14.65
N ILE A 29 19.19 9.74 -14.72
CA ILE A 29 19.78 10.66 -15.70
C ILE A 29 21.25 10.92 -15.35
N GLY A 30 21.56 11.14 -14.07
CA GLY A 30 22.93 11.34 -13.60
C GLY A 30 23.85 10.17 -13.90
N SER A 31 23.34 8.92 -13.84
CA SER A 31 24.11 7.72 -14.15
C SER A 31 24.55 7.61 -15.62
N LEU A 32 23.88 8.32 -16.54
CA LEU A 32 24.27 8.38 -17.95
C LEU A 32 25.53 9.22 -18.19
N PHE A 33 25.81 10.16 -17.29
CA PHE A 33 26.92 11.11 -17.42
C PHE A 33 28.03 10.89 -16.40
N PHE A 34 27.71 10.31 -15.23
CA PHE A 34 28.63 10.16 -14.10
C PHE A 34 28.56 8.77 -13.49
N ASN A 35 29.65 8.33 -12.85
CA ASN A 35 29.63 7.13 -12.02
C ASN A 35 28.92 7.41 -10.70
N VAL A 36 27.60 7.18 -10.67
CA VAL A 36 26.77 7.41 -9.49
C VAL A 36 26.72 6.23 -8.51
N ALA A 37 27.39 5.11 -8.82
CA ALA A 37 27.40 3.90 -8.00
C ALA A 37 27.80 4.14 -6.53
N PRO A 38 28.78 5.02 -6.21
CA PRO A 38 29.14 5.32 -4.81
C PRO A 38 28.01 5.99 -4.01
N TYR A 39 27.05 6.64 -4.67
CA TYR A 39 25.99 7.42 -4.04
C TYR A 39 24.70 6.62 -3.78
N GLY A 40 24.73 5.28 -3.88
CA GLY A 40 23.54 4.45 -3.65
C GLY A 40 22.93 4.64 -2.25
N GLN A 41 23.75 4.81 -1.21
CA GLN A 41 23.25 5.07 0.15
C GLN A 41 22.53 6.42 0.25
N LEU A 42 23.05 7.44 -0.43
CA LEU A 42 22.41 8.75 -0.49
C LEU A 42 21.06 8.66 -1.22
N LEU A 43 20.99 7.91 -2.32
CA LEU A 43 19.74 7.62 -3.03
C LEU A 43 18.71 7.00 -2.09
N TYR A 44 19.07 5.95 -1.35
CA TYR A 44 18.13 5.29 -0.42
C TYR A 44 17.69 6.21 0.73
N ALA A 45 18.60 7.03 1.27
CA ALA A 45 18.25 8.01 2.30
C ALA A 45 17.25 9.05 1.78
N THR A 46 17.49 9.61 0.59
CA THR A 46 16.59 10.58 -0.04
C THR A 46 15.25 9.95 -0.41
N LEU A 47 15.24 8.70 -0.88
CA LEU A 47 14.01 7.93 -1.11
C LEU A 47 13.21 7.76 0.18
N GLY A 48 13.85 7.37 1.29
CA GLY A 48 13.19 7.27 2.59
C GLY A 48 12.57 8.59 3.04
N ILE A 49 13.29 9.71 2.90
CA ILE A 49 12.78 11.05 3.25
C ILE A 49 11.57 11.43 2.39
N THR A 50 11.67 11.27 1.07
CA THR A 50 10.58 11.61 0.15
C THR A 50 9.34 10.73 0.36
N TRP A 51 9.54 9.46 0.75
CA TRP A 51 8.46 8.57 1.15
C TRP A 51 7.82 8.96 2.47
N ALA A 52 8.62 9.26 3.50
CA ALA A 52 8.10 9.73 4.78
C ALA A 52 7.26 11.01 4.60
N PHE A 53 7.74 11.93 3.75
CA PHE A 53 6.98 13.12 3.36
C PHE A 53 5.68 12.75 2.65
N HIS A 54 5.71 11.88 1.63
CA HIS A 54 4.52 11.48 0.88
C HIS A 54 3.46 10.85 1.79
N LEU A 55 3.85 9.89 2.64
CA LEU A 55 2.94 9.24 3.57
C LEU A 55 2.35 10.23 4.58
N THR A 56 3.19 11.10 5.15
CA THR A 56 2.71 12.13 6.10
C THR A 56 1.74 13.10 5.43
N PHE A 57 2.04 13.53 4.20
CA PHE A 57 1.17 14.39 3.41
C PHE A 57 -0.17 13.72 3.10
N THR A 58 -0.16 12.47 2.61
CA THR A 58 -1.37 11.70 2.32
C THR A 58 -2.25 11.54 3.56
N CYS A 59 -1.65 11.14 4.70
CA CYS A 59 -2.37 11.02 5.98
C CYS A 59 -2.96 12.34 6.45
N TRP A 60 -2.26 13.46 6.23
CA TRP A 60 -2.74 14.80 6.59
C TRP A 60 -3.85 15.31 5.67
N MET A 61 -3.88 14.87 4.41
CA MET A 61 -4.87 15.30 3.42
C MET A 61 -6.19 14.53 3.53
N ILE A 62 -6.15 13.23 3.80
CA ILE A 62 -7.34 12.36 3.93
C ILE A 62 -8.46 12.94 4.82
N PRO A 63 -8.20 13.45 6.04
CA PRO A 63 -9.26 13.93 6.93
C PRO A 63 -9.91 15.25 6.49
N LYS A 64 -9.44 15.89 5.40
CA LYS A 64 -9.93 17.22 4.98
C LYS A 64 -11.21 17.21 4.14
N ASN A 65 -11.87 16.05 4.00
CA ASN A 65 -13.13 15.90 3.25
C ASN A 65 -13.09 16.53 1.84
N GLN A 66 -11.97 16.36 1.13
CA GLN A 66 -11.81 16.88 -0.22
C GLN A 66 -12.73 16.12 -1.20
N THR A 67 -13.19 16.81 -2.25
CA THR A 67 -14.14 16.25 -3.22
C THR A 67 -13.53 15.13 -4.06
N ASP A 68 -12.23 15.15 -4.27
CA ASP A 68 -11.46 14.08 -4.93
C ASP A 68 -11.63 12.69 -4.29
N LEU A 69 -11.78 12.60 -2.97
CA LEU A 69 -12.02 11.36 -2.23
C LEU A 69 -13.49 10.92 -2.33
N SER A 70 -14.43 11.86 -2.31
CA SER A 70 -15.87 11.58 -2.19
C SER A 70 -16.59 11.45 -3.54
N ASP A 71 -16.10 12.08 -4.61
CA ASP A 71 -16.71 12.07 -5.96
C ASP A 71 -16.86 10.65 -6.55
N HIS A 72 -15.99 9.72 -6.14
CA HIS A 72 -16.00 8.31 -6.55
C HIS A 72 -16.39 7.35 -5.41
N GLY A 73 -16.71 7.90 -4.23
CA GLY A 73 -16.98 7.15 -3.00
C GLY A 73 -15.75 7.02 -2.09
N THR A 74 -15.85 7.61 -0.89
CA THR A 74 -14.73 7.70 0.07
C THR A 74 -14.13 6.34 0.43
N PHE A 75 -14.95 5.32 0.65
CA PHE A 75 -14.44 3.99 1.00
C PHE A 75 -13.57 3.38 -0.12
N PHE A 76 -14.05 3.46 -1.37
CA PHE A 76 -13.31 2.98 -2.53
C PHE A 76 -11.98 3.73 -2.67
N SER A 77 -12.02 5.06 -2.58
CA SER A 77 -10.83 5.92 -2.67
C SER A 77 -9.80 5.57 -1.60
N LEU A 78 -10.21 5.40 -0.34
CA LEU A 78 -9.29 5.05 0.75
C LEU A 78 -8.66 3.67 0.57
N VAL A 79 -9.43 2.66 0.18
CA VAL A 79 -8.91 1.32 -0.11
C VAL A 79 -7.92 1.37 -1.28
N PHE A 80 -8.26 2.08 -2.35
CA PHE A 80 -7.39 2.22 -3.51
C PHE A 80 -6.07 2.93 -3.17
N ILE A 81 -6.13 4.06 -2.46
CA ILE A 81 -4.96 4.80 -1.99
C ILE A 81 -4.05 3.90 -1.14
N TYR A 82 -4.65 3.17 -0.19
CA TYR A 82 -3.91 2.27 0.69
C TYR A 82 -3.20 1.16 -0.10
N VAL A 83 -3.93 0.45 -0.97
CA VAL A 83 -3.36 -0.65 -1.77
C VAL A 83 -2.26 -0.15 -2.68
N MET A 84 -2.45 0.99 -3.35
CA MET A 84 -1.44 1.56 -4.24
C MET A 84 -0.17 1.96 -3.50
N ASN A 85 -0.30 2.64 -2.35
CA ASN A 85 0.86 2.99 -1.52
C ASN A 85 1.60 1.74 -1.01
N LEU A 86 0.86 0.70 -0.59
CA LEU A 86 1.45 -0.56 -0.16
C LEU A 86 2.24 -1.23 -1.28
N VAL A 87 1.65 -1.35 -2.48
CA VAL A 87 2.32 -1.94 -3.65
C VAL A 87 3.59 -1.16 -4.02
N LEU A 88 3.52 0.16 -4.07
CA LEU A 88 4.66 1.01 -4.41
C LEU A 88 5.78 0.92 -3.37
N LEU A 89 5.43 0.94 -2.07
CA LEU A 89 6.39 0.78 -1.00
C LEU A 89 7.06 -0.60 -1.04
N SER A 90 6.27 -1.67 -1.23
CA SER A 90 6.79 -3.03 -1.40
C SER A 90 7.74 -3.14 -2.59
N ALA A 91 7.38 -2.57 -3.74
CA ALA A 91 8.25 -2.57 -4.93
C ALA A 91 9.59 -1.89 -4.65
N LEU A 92 9.59 -0.76 -3.94
CA LEU A 92 10.82 -0.06 -3.56
C LEU A 92 11.66 -0.85 -2.58
N LEU A 93 11.05 -1.52 -1.60
CA LEU A 93 11.77 -2.38 -0.67
C LEU A 93 12.40 -3.58 -1.37
N VAL A 94 11.70 -4.20 -2.32
CA VAL A 94 12.25 -5.29 -3.14
C VAL A 94 13.42 -4.77 -3.98
N ILE A 95 13.29 -3.62 -4.64
CA ILE A 95 14.37 -3.03 -5.44
C ILE A 95 15.58 -2.65 -4.57
N ALA A 96 15.35 -2.14 -3.36
CA ALA A 96 16.41 -1.77 -2.44
C ALA A 96 17.08 -2.98 -1.76
N SER A 97 16.44 -4.15 -1.77
CA SER A 97 16.97 -5.36 -1.16
C SER A 97 17.81 -6.17 -2.16
N PRO A 98 19.07 -6.48 -1.84
CA PRO A 98 19.86 -7.40 -2.65
C PRO A 98 19.43 -8.87 -2.53
N GLN A 99 18.64 -9.23 -1.50
CA GLN A 99 18.27 -10.61 -1.20
C GLN A 99 16.86 -10.99 -1.67
N ILE A 100 15.97 -10.00 -1.80
CA ILE A 100 14.56 -10.24 -2.11
C ILE A 100 14.33 -9.99 -3.60
N THR A 101 13.76 -10.99 -4.28
CA THR A 101 13.32 -10.85 -5.67
C THR A 101 11.82 -10.61 -5.73
N PHE A 102 11.32 -10.07 -6.84
CA PHE A 102 9.88 -9.93 -7.05
C PHE A 102 9.16 -11.29 -7.04
N ALA A 103 9.80 -12.35 -7.55
CA ALA A 103 9.22 -13.69 -7.57
C ALA A 103 9.09 -14.28 -6.16
N SER A 104 10.15 -14.17 -5.33
CA SER A 104 10.12 -14.63 -3.94
C SER A 104 9.10 -13.83 -3.12
N PHE A 105 9.08 -12.50 -3.26
CA PHE A 105 8.08 -11.66 -2.62
C PHE A 105 6.64 -12.03 -3.02
N GLY A 106 6.40 -12.31 -4.30
CA GLY A 106 5.09 -12.73 -4.78
C GLY A 106 4.65 -14.09 -4.23
N ALA A 107 5.58 -15.05 -4.14
CA ALA A 107 5.32 -16.34 -3.51
C ALA A 107 4.97 -16.17 -2.02
N ASP A 108 5.74 -15.36 -1.29
CA ASP A 108 5.49 -15.05 0.12
C ASP A 108 4.14 -14.35 0.30
N LEU A 109 3.76 -13.43 -0.59
CA LEU A 109 2.48 -12.75 -0.53
C LEU A 109 1.31 -13.73 -0.66
N VAL A 110 1.38 -14.68 -1.60
CA VAL A 110 0.34 -15.70 -1.77
C VAL A 110 0.25 -16.60 -0.54
N GLU A 111 1.38 -17.02 0.01
CA GLU A 111 1.40 -17.87 1.20
C GLU A 111 0.82 -17.17 2.43
N ASN A 112 1.17 -15.89 2.63
CA ASN A 112 0.62 -15.07 3.70
C ASN A 112 -0.89 -14.84 3.53
N LEU A 113 -1.37 -14.63 2.29
CA LEU A 113 -2.80 -14.49 2.01
C LEU A 113 -3.58 -15.77 2.31
N ARG A 114 -3.03 -16.94 1.96
CA ARG A 114 -3.62 -18.25 2.30
C ARG A 114 -3.71 -18.42 3.80
N SER A 115 -2.60 -18.21 4.50
CA SER A 115 -2.51 -18.32 5.96
C SER A 115 -3.50 -17.40 6.66
N PHE A 116 -3.64 -16.16 6.17
CA PHE A 116 -4.63 -15.20 6.67
C PHE A 116 -6.07 -15.69 6.45
N SER A 117 -6.39 -16.21 5.26
CA SER A 117 -7.73 -16.72 4.95
C SER A 117 -8.13 -17.90 5.84
N GLU A 118 -7.18 -18.80 6.12
CA GLU A 118 -7.37 -19.94 7.02
C GLU A 118 -7.59 -19.46 8.46
N TRP A 119 -6.79 -18.49 8.92
CA TRP A 119 -6.95 -17.89 10.24
C TRP A 119 -8.34 -17.25 10.41
N VAL A 120 -8.80 -16.45 9.44
CA VAL A 120 -10.14 -15.84 9.46
C VAL A 120 -11.23 -16.92 9.49
N GLY A 121 -11.13 -17.94 8.64
CA GLY A 121 -12.07 -19.06 8.63
C GLY A 121 -12.10 -19.80 9.98
N SER A 122 -10.94 -20.01 10.60
CA SER A 122 -10.83 -20.61 11.93
C SER A 122 -11.51 -19.75 13.00
N LEU A 123 -11.37 -18.42 12.93
CA LEU A 123 -11.98 -17.48 13.86
C LEU A 123 -13.51 -17.49 13.72
N MET A 124 -14.02 -17.47 12.49
CA MET A 124 -15.46 -17.58 12.22
C MET A 124 -16.05 -18.90 12.73
N ASN A 125 -15.33 -20.01 12.54
CA ASN A 125 -15.73 -21.32 13.06
C ASN A 125 -15.74 -21.36 14.61
N ARG A 126 -14.79 -20.68 15.27
CA ARG A 126 -14.78 -20.56 16.74
C ARG A 126 -15.95 -19.72 17.24
N PHE A 127 -16.24 -18.62 16.58
CA PHE A 127 -17.36 -17.74 16.95
C PHE A 127 -18.71 -18.47 16.84
N THR A 128 -18.96 -19.14 15.71
CA THR A 128 -20.21 -19.90 15.49
C THR A 128 -20.38 -21.05 16.49
N ARG A 129 -19.31 -21.78 16.84
CA ARG A 129 -19.37 -22.82 17.88
C ARG A 129 -19.56 -22.25 19.29
N GLY A 130 -19.00 -21.10 19.60
CA GLY A 130 -19.16 -20.44 20.92
C GLY A 130 -20.58 -19.97 21.21
N HIS A 131 -21.38 -19.68 20.16
CA HIS A 131 -22.79 -19.30 20.28
C HIS A 131 -23.77 -20.50 20.23
N GLY A 132 -23.29 -21.71 19.92
CA GLY A 132 -24.08 -22.94 19.98
C GLY A 132 -24.08 -23.57 21.37
N VAL A 133 -24.64 -22.88 22.38
CA VAL A 133 -24.90 -23.52 23.69
C VAL A 133 -26.13 -24.45 23.53
N PRO A 134 -26.02 -25.76 23.77
CA PRO A 134 -27.20 -26.61 23.83
C PRO A 134 -28.06 -26.18 25.03
N VAL A 135 -29.28 -25.72 24.77
CA VAL A 135 -30.29 -25.49 25.80
C VAL A 135 -30.66 -26.86 26.36
N ASN A 136 -30.08 -27.22 27.50
CA ASN A 136 -30.46 -28.40 28.24
C ASN A 136 -31.82 -28.11 28.90
N LEU A 137 -32.90 -28.55 28.28
CA LEU A 137 -34.24 -28.48 28.88
C LEU A 137 -34.26 -29.46 30.07
N PRO A 138 -34.71 -29.04 31.26
CA PRO A 138 -34.78 -29.94 32.41
C PRO A 138 -35.74 -31.10 32.09
N ASN A 139 -35.26 -32.32 32.33
CA ASN A 139 -36.04 -33.55 32.20
C ASN A 139 -37.35 -33.43 32.98
N GLN A 140 -38.46 -33.69 32.27
CA GLN A 140 -39.78 -33.97 32.86
C GLN A 140 -39.78 -35.35 33.51
#